data_AF-A0A935J577-F1
#
_entry.id   AF-A0A935J577-F1
#
_cell.length_a   1.000
_cell.length_b   1.000
_cell.length_c   1.000
_cell.angle_alpha   90.00
_cell.angle_beta   90.00
_cell.angle_gamma   90.00
#
_symmetry.space_group_name_H-M   'P 1'
#
loop_
_entity.id
_entity.type
_entity.pdbx_description
1 polymer ?
#
loop_
_entity_poly.entity_id
_entity_poly.type
_entity_poly.pdbx_seq_one_letter_code
_entity_poly.pdbx_strand_id
1 'polypeptide(L)'
;MSNKHLHLLQSIYRDPPSANIHWREIESLLVHLGADIEAAHGSRFRIVLNKVEVFLHHPHNSSTCPKQEIKQIREFLAHAGVTLSSYEAGL
;
A
#
# COMPACT_ATOMS: atom_id res chain seq x y z
N MET A 1 5.44 16.32 11.27
CA MET A 1 4.55 15.24 10.81
C MET A 1 4.68 15.11 9.31
N SER A 2 5.26 14.03 8.80
CA SER A 2 5.52 13.87 7.36
C SER A 2 4.19 13.65 6.64
N ASN A 3 3.64 14.71 6.05
CA ASN A 3 2.41 14.71 5.25
C ASN A 3 2.44 13.72 4.07
N LYS A 4 3.60 13.14 3.72
CA LYS A 4 3.77 12.28 2.53
C LYS A 4 2.92 11.00 2.59
N HIS A 5 2.88 10.32 3.73
CA HIS A 5 2.10 9.07 3.88
C HIS A 5 0.59 9.35 3.83
N LEU A 6 0.13 10.45 4.41
CA LEU A 6 -1.27 10.89 4.31
C LEU A 6 -1.66 11.19 2.85
N HIS A 7 -0.87 11.98 2.12
CA HIS A 7 -1.14 12.27 0.70
C HIS A 7 -1.13 11.01 -0.17
N LEU A 8 -0.25 10.06 0.14
CA LEU A 8 -0.21 8.78 -0.54
C LEU A 8 -1.45 7.95 -0.26
N LEU A 9 -1.88 7.84 1.01
CA LEU A 9 -3.13 7.18 1.37
C LEU A 9 -4.32 7.82 0.64
N GLN A 10 -4.40 9.15 0.61
CA GLN A 10 -5.45 9.87 -0.13
C GLN A 10 -5.43 9.51 -1.62
N SER A 11 -4.23 9.40 -2.21
CA SER A 11 -4.06 8.99 -3.61
C SER A 11 -4.46 7.53 -3.87
N ILE A 12 -4.20 6.63 -2.92
CA ILE A 12 -4.61 5.22 -2.96
C ILE A 12 -6.13 5.10 -2.89
N TYR A 13 -6.79 5.85 -2.01
CA TYR A 13 -8.25 5.82 -1.82
C TYR A 13 -9.05 6.60 -2.88
N ARG A 14 -8.40 7.43 -3.69
CA ARG A 14 -9.04 8.17 -4.79
C ARG A 14 -9.60 7.23 -5.86
N ASP A 15 -10.77 7.55 -6.40
CA ASP A 15 -11.34 6.88 -7.57
C ASP A 15 -11.54 7.87 -8.74
N PRO A 16 -10.97 7.62 -9.94
CA PRO A 16 -10.11 6.49 -10.29
C PRO A 16 -8.73 6.54 -9.61
N PRO A 17 -8.08 5.38 -9.38
CA PRO A 17 -6.74 5.32 -8.79
C PRO A 17 -5.69 6.03 -9.65
N SER A 18 -4.76 6.73 -8.99
CA SER A 18 -3.61 7.37 -9.63
C SER A 18 -2.73 6.33 -10.31
N ALA A 19 -2.20 6.61 -11.50
CA ALA A 19 -1.23 5.73 -12.17
C ALA A 19 0.23 6.09 -11.87
N ASN A 20 0.47 7.09 -11.00
CA ASN A 20 1.79 7.66 -10.74
C ASN A 20 2.32 7.32 -9.33
N ILE A 21 1.83 6.23 -8.73
CA ILE A 21 2.28 5.79 -7.40
C ILE A 21 3.43 4.83 -7.57
N HIS A 22 4.59 5.13 -6.98
CA HIS A 22 5.77 4.26 -7.08
C HIS A 22 5.74 3.15 -6.03
N TRP A 23 6.25 1.96 -6.37
CA TRP A 23 6.35 0.84 -5.44
C TRP A 23 7.08 1.22 -4.14
N ARG A 24 8.18 1.97 -4.25
CA ARG A 24 8.93 2.46 -3.08
C ARG A 24 8.09 3.31 -2.13
N GLU A 25 7.12 4.06 -2.67
CA GLU A 25 6.19 4.85 -1.84
C GLU A 25 5.22 3.93 -1.08
N ILE A 26 4.70 2.89 -1.75
CA ILE A 26 3.85 1.86 -1.13
C ILE A 26 4.62 1.10 -0.05
N GLU A 27 5.82 0.62 -0.35
CA GLU A 27 6.68 -0.10 0.59
C GLU A 27 6.97 0.77 1.83
N SER A 28 7.34 2.04 1.62
CA SER A 28 7.56 2.97 2.72
C SER A 28 6.31 3.18 3.59
N LEU A 29 5.12 3.25 2.99
CA LEU A 29 3.86 3.35 3.72
C LEU A 29 3.56 2.07 4.52
N LEU A 30 3.72 0.90 3.91
CA LEU A 30 3.49 -0.39 4.57
C LEU A 30 4.40 -0.57 5.78
N VAL A 31 5.70 -0.28 5.64
CA VAL A 31 6.66 -0.29 6.75
C VAL A 31 6.27 0.70 7.84
N HIS A 32 5.83 1.91 7.48
CA HIS A 32 5.35 2.92 8.43
C HIS A 32 4.11 2.44 9.21
N LEU A 33 3.21 1.71 8.56
CA LEU A 33 2.02 1.12 9.18
C LEU A 33 2.35 -0.12 10.04
N GLY A 34 3.60 -0.58 10.05
CA GLY A 34 4.04 -1.77 10.80
C GLY A 34 3.74 -3.09 10.10
N ALA A 35 3.67 -3.10 8.76
CA ALA A 35 3.51 -4.33 8.01
C ALA A 35 4.82 -5.14 7.95
N ASP A 36 4.69 -6.46 8.07
CA ASP A 36 5.76 -7.40 7.75
C ASP A 36 5.78 -7.68 6.24
N ILE A 37 6.94 -7.56 5.61
CA ILE A 37 7.12 -7.73 4.16
C ILE A 37 8.16 -8.81 3.93
N GLU A 38 7.76 -9.92 3.31
CA GLU A 38 8.61 -11.08 3.04
C GLU A 38 8.65 -11.36 1.53
N ALA A 39 9.83 -11.63 0.98
CA ALA A 39 9.95 -12.10 -0.40
C ALA A 39 9.32 -13.49 -0.53
N ALA A 40 8.45 -13.66 -1.51
CA ALA A 40 7.82 -14.94 -1.84
C ALA A 40 8.39 -15.50 -3.16
N HIS A 41 7.89 -16.66 -3.60
CA HIS A 41 8.37 -17.27 -4.84
C HIS A 41 8.08 -16.38 -6.06
N GLY A 42 9.11 -16.12 -6.87
CA GLY A 42 9.06 -15.22 -8.03
C GLY A 42 9.19 -13.74 -7.64
N SER A 43 8.60 -12.85 -8.42
CA SER A 43 8.58 -11.40 -8.15
C SER A 43 7.37 -11.00 -7.29
N ARG A 44 7.13 -11.72 -6.20
CA ARG A 44 6.00 -11.50 -5.28
C ARG A 44 6.49 -11.22 -3.87
N PHE A 45 5.75 -10.40 -3.15
CA PHE A 45 5.93 -10.15 -1.74
C PHE A 45 4.69 -10.59 -0.98
N ARG A 46 4.92 -11.34 0.10
CA ARG A 46 3.92 -11.59 1.13
C ARG A 46 3.94 -10.41 2.09
N ILE A 47 2.80 -9.78 2.27
CA ILE A 47 2.64 -8.63 3.15
C ILE A 47 1.59 -8.98 4.20
N VAL A 48 1.94 -8.78 5.47
CA VAL A 48 1.04 -8.98 6.60
C VAL A 48 0.92 -7.68 7.38
N LEU A 49 -0.31 -7.19 7.55
CA LEU A 49 -0.62 -5.99 8.34
C LEU A 49 -1.86 -6.26 9.18
N ASN A 50 -1.79 -6.03 10.49
CA ASN A 50 -2.90 -6.25 11.41
C ASN A 50 -3.56 -7.64 11.25
N LYS A 51 -2.75 -8.69 11.05
CA LYS A 51 -3.16 -10.08 10.82
C LYS A 51 -3.89 -10.34 9.49
N VAL A 52 -3.98 -9.35 8.62
CA VAL A 52 -4.46 -9.49 7.24
C VAL A 52 -3.26 -9.74 6.34
N GLU A 53 -3.41 -10.67 5.40
CA GLU A 53 -2.35 -11.08 4.48
C GLU A 53 -2.74 -10.77 3.02
N VAL A 54 -1.77 -10.30 2.23
CA VAL A 54 -1.89 -10.15 0.78
C VAL A 54 -0.57 -10.51 0.09
N PHE A 55 -0.67 -10.99 -1.15
CA PHE A 55 0.48 -11.13 -2.04
C PHE A 55 0.43 -10.05 -3.12
N LEU A 56 1.44 -9.19 -3.15
CA LEU A 56 1.62 -8.16 -4.17
C LEU A 56 2.79 -8.51 -5.09
N HIS A 57 2.80 -7.96 -6.30
CA HIS A 57 3.86 -8.16 -7.27
C HIS A 57 4.84 -7.00 -7.25
N HIS A 58 6.14 -7.31 -7.33
CA HIS A 58 7.12 -6.29 -7.64
C HIS A 58 7.05 -5.97 -9.14
N PRO A 59 6.80 -4.72 -9.54
CA PRO A 59 6.89 -4.37 -10.95
C PRO A 59 8.38 -4.46 -11.39
N HIS A 60 8.68 -5.44 -12.26
CA HIS A 60 10.05 -5.81 -12.60
C HIS A 60 10.76 -4.79 -13.52
N ASN A 61 10.00 -3.93 -14.22
CA ASN A 61 10.51 -2.96 -15.20
C ASN A 61 9.90 -1.54 -15.07
N SER A 62 8.91 -1.35 -14.20
CA SER A 62 8.27 -0.05 -13.97
C SER A 62 8.41 0.32 -12.51
N SER A 63 8.83 1.54 -12.24
CA SER A 63 8.87 2.02 -10.86
C SER A 63 7.46 2.26 -10.30
N THR A 64 6.44 2.38 -11.17
CA THR A 64 5.05 2.68 -10.82
C THR A 64 4.15 1.45 -10.75
N CYS A 65 3.23 1.47 -9.79
CA CYS A 65 2.23 0.42 -9.58
C CYS A 65 1.08 0.57 -10.59
N PRO A 66 0.65 -0.53 -11.26
CA PRO A 66 -0.52 -0.49 -12.12
C PRO A 66 -1.78 -0.22 -11.30
N LYS A 67 -2.78 0.41 -11.94
CA LYS A 67 -4.06 0.77 -11.28
C LYS A 67 -4.76 -0.41 -10.60
N GLN A 68 -4.64 -1.61 -11.15
CA GLN A 68 -5.23 -2.83 -10.57
C GLN A 68 -4.58 -3.18 -9.23
N GLU A 69 -3.26 -3.07 -9.14
CA GLU A 69 -2.52 -3.34 -7.91
C GLU A 69 -2.80 -2.28 -6.84
N ILE A 70 -3.00 -1.02 -7.25
CA ILE A 70 -3.42 0.05 -6.32
C ILE A 70 -4.82 -0.23 -5.74
N LYS A 71 -5.74 -0.80 -6.54
CA LYS A 71 -7.05 -1.23 -6.02
C LYS A 71 -6.90 -2.37 -5.02
N GLN A 72 -6.08 -3.37 -5.33
CA GLN A 72 -5.78 -4.48 -4.42
C GLN A 72 -5.16 -3.98 -3.10
N ILE A 73 -4.22 -3.03 -3.16
CA ILE A 73 -3.62 -2.38 -2.00
C ILE A 73 -4.69 -1.66 -1.17
N ARG A 74 -5.59 -0.91 -1.81
CA ARG A 74 -6.69 -0.21 -1.12
C ARG A 74 -7.60 -1.16 -0.36
N GLU A 75 -7.99 -2.26 -1.00
CA GLU A 75 -8.83 -3.30 -0.38
C GLU A 75 -8.10 -3.97 0.79
N PHE A 76 -6.82 -4.30 0.61
CA PHE A 76 -5.98 -4.84 1.66
C PHE A 76 -5.88 -3.90 2.88
N LEU A 77 -5.57 -2.62 2.67
CA LEU A 77 -5.49 -1.62 3.74
C LEU A 77 -6.82 -1.49 4.48
N ALA A 78 -7.93 -1.45 3.75
CA ALA A 78 -9.26 -1.38 4.35
C ALA A 78 -9.57 -2.60 5.22
N HIS A 79 -9.25 -3.82 4.74
CA HIS A 79 -9.39 -5.04 5.53
C HIS A 79 -8.48 -5.06 6.76
N ALA A 80 -7.27 -4.49 6.65
CA ALA A 80 -6.35 -4.32 7.78
C ALA A 80 -6.78 -3.20 8.74
N GLY A 81 -7.94 -2.55 8.52
CA GLY A 81 -8.46 -1.47 9.38
C GLY A 81 -7.76 -0.12 9.18
N VAL A 82 -6.92 0.01 8.16
CA VAL A 82 -6.30 1.27 7.77
C VAL A 82 -7.21 1.94 6.75
N THR A 83 -7.89 3.01 7.15
CA THR A 83 -8.68 3.87 6.29
C THR A 83 -8.16 5.30 6.45
N LEU A 84 -8.59 6.23 5.59
CA LEU A 84 -8.25 7.65 5.77
C LEU A 84 -8.69 8.16 7.14
N SER A 85 -9.91 7.83 7.56
CA SER A 85 -10.44 8.27 8.85
C SER A 85 -9.73 7.63 10.05
N SER A 86 -9.39 6.33 9.99
CA SER A 86 -8.67 5.68 11.10
C SER A 86 -7.22 6.15 11.20
N TYR A 87 -6.59 6.44 10.06
CA TYR A 87 -5.23 6.99 10.04
C TYR A 87 -5.18 8.42 10.57
N GLU A 88 -6.13 9.28 10.19
CA GLU A 88 -6.22 10.65 10.70
C GLU A 88 -6.58 10.71 12.20
N ALA A 89 -7.38 9.78 12.71
CA ALA A 89 -7.73 9.71 14.13
C ALA A 89 -6.57 9.24 15.04
N GLY A 90 -5.55 8.60 14.47
CA GLY A 90 -4.35 8.15 15.17
C GLY A 90 -3.16 9.12 15.11
N LEU A 91 -3.28 10.23 14.37
CA LEU A 91 -2.33 11.35 14.38
C LEU A 91 -2.53 12.25 15.60
#